data_AF-A0A2D2CY51-F1
#
_entry.id   AF-A0A2D2CY51-F1
#
_cell.length_a   1.000
_cell.length_b   1.000
_cell.length_c   1.000
_cell.angle_alpha   90.00
_cell.angle_beta   90.00
_cell.angle_gamma   90.00
#
_symmetry.space_group_name_H-M   'P 1'
#
loop_
_entity.id
_entity.type
_entity.pdbx_description
1 polymer ?
#
loop_
_entity_poly.entity_id
_entity_poly.type
_entity_poly.pdbx_seq_one_letter_code
_entity_poly.pdbx_strand_id
1 'polypeptide(L)'
;MADYYSLLSRAVASLPQSAPESRQAVYERARKALFKQLRSIQPPVAEGDIESEGRALDEAIARVELEAVRGGERPVERKEPPAPPPSAPLRVATERPAAPTPPPGEPVAPPPEIERSAEPPLREEGSTPSASQRPAAPLPSLPEPTSNSRRILVIAGVLAAVVALVALLALQFRERPEDLAKLAPEPQTAEEPEEGAKLSDRVGGAEPAAPAETGRAPDQGQKAQPVAVAQKAELWVAAPEEASKVKTFPGTVIWRLESLPSGAEQALTPAIRGDIDIPGAKMKAALVIQKNFDPALSASHTINVSFQFAPGGELKGVKTIAPLQMRRPEAQSGEQISGVLVPITENNFLLGLLPGNPEARNLTLLRAPLIIDLPMQLENGRAATIALEKGPAGERVFLDALDAWAGK
;
A
#
# COMPACT_ATOMS: atom_id res chain seq x y z
N MET A 1 21.25 10.06 0.50
CA MET A 1 20.81 11.45 0.77
C MET A 1 19.40 11.40 1.32
N ALA A 2 19.12 12.15 2.38
CA ALA A 2 17.76 12.20 2.93
C ALA A 2 16.83 12.93 1.95
N ASP A 3 15.60 12.44 1.78
CA ASP A 3 14.61 13.09 0.93
C ASP A 3 13.93 14.24 1.69
N TYR A 4 14.61 15.38 1.74
CA TYR A 4 14.12 16.62 2.37
C TYR A 4 12.88 17.18 1.68
N TYR A 5 12.73 16.91 0.37
CA TYR A 5 11.65 17.43 -0.45
C TYR A 5 10.29 16.82 -0.06
N SER A 6 10.23 15.50 0.07
CA SER A 6 9.01 14.79 0.47
C SER A 6 8.53 15.15 1.88
N LEU A 7 9.47 15.44 2.79
CA LEU A 7 9.16 15.86 4.16
C LEU A 7 8.62 17.30 4.22
N LEU A 8 9.25 18.22 3.49
CA LEU A 8 8.84 19.62 3.46
C LEU A 8 7.51 19.84 2.72
N SER A 9 7.30 19.16 1.59
CA SER A 9 6.05 19.25 0.82
C SER A 9 4.84 18.78 1.64
N ARG A 10 4.98 17.66 2.37
CA ARG A 10 3.93 17.17 3.28
C ARG A 10 3.66 18.12 4.45
N ALA A 11 4.71 18.66 5.07
CA ALA A 11 4.57 19.62 6.16
C ALA A 11 3.84 20.90 5.71
N VAL A 12 4.19 21.43 4.54
CA VAL A 12 3.56 22.61 3.95
C VAL A 12 2.11 22.34 3.53
N ALA A 13 1.82 21.16 2.98
CA ALA A 13 0.46 20.77 2.58
C ALA A 13 -0.51 20.60 3.76
N SER A 14 0.02 20.36 4.97
CA SER A 14 -0.79 20.21 6.19
C SER A 14 -1.16 21.53 6.87
N LEU A 15 -0.65 22.67 6.40
CA LEU A 15 -0.93 23.98 7.01
C LEU A 15 -2.26 24.56 6.51
N PRO A 16 -3.21 24.92 7.41
CA PRO A 16 -4.56 25.34 7.06
C PRO A 16 -4.66 26.72 6.38
N GLN A 17 -3.57 27.50 6.37
CA GLN A 17 -3.42 28.72 5.58
C GLN A 17 -2.02 28.68 4.98
N SER A 18 -1.86 28.34 3.70
CA SER A 18 -0.56 28.34 3.01
C SER A 18 -0.05 29.77 2.77
N ALA A 19 -0.08 30.65 3.77
CA ALA A 19 0.50 31.98 3.70
C ALA A 19 2.03 31.86 3.59
N PRO A 20 2.70 32.72 2.79
CA PRO A 20 4.14 32.66 2.59
C PRO A 20 4.93 32.73 3.90
N GLU A 21 4.44 33.52 4.87
CA GLU A 21 5.06 33.65 6.20
C GLU A 21 5.03 32.35 7.01
N SER A 22 3.91 31.61 6.97
CA SER A 22 3.76 30.33 7.69
C SER A 22 4.65 29.24 7.11
N ARG A 23 4.84 29.20 5.79
CA ARG A 23 5.78 28.27 5.13
C ARG A 23 7.22 28.60 5.48
N GLN A 24 7.56 29.89 5.54
CA GLN A 24 8.90 30.36 5.88
C GLN A 24 9.29 30.00 7.33
N ALA A 25 8.35 30.05 8.27
CA ALA A 25 8.57 29.57 9.64
C ALA A 25 8.89 28.06 9.71
N VAL A 26 8.30 27.25 8.83
CA VAL A 26 8.59 25.81 8.74
C VAL A 26 10.00 25.57 8.20
N TYR A 27 10.42 26.30 7.17
CA TYR A 27 11.76 26.18 6.60
C TYR A 27 12.86 26.59 7.58
N GLU A 28 12.69 27.69 8.29
CA GLU A 28 13.65 28.13 9.32
C GLU A 28 13.78 27.13 10.46
N ARG A 29 12.68 26.49 10.85
CA ARG A 29 12.69 25.44 11.87
C ARG A 29 13.39 24.17 11.37
N ALA A 30 13.17 23.79 10.11
CA ALA A 30 13.83 22.65 9.48
C ALA A 30 15.36 22.85 9.40
N ARG A 31 15.81 24.05 8.99
CA ARG A 31 17.24 24.42 8.98
C ARG A 31 17.87 24.26 10.36
N LYS A 32 17.26 24.85 11.40
CA LYS A 32 17.79 24.77 12.77
C LYS A 32 17.83 23.34 13.31
N ALA A 33 16.82 22.52 12.99
CA ALA A 33 16.78 21.14 13.41
C ALA A 33 17.88 20.29 12.75
N LEU A 34 18.11 20.46 11.45
CA LEU A 34 19.15 19.74 10.71
C LEU A 34 20.55 20.05 11.25
N PHE A 35 20.88 21.33 11.42
CA PHE A 35 22.20 21.73 11.96
C PHE A 35 22.41 21.25 13.40
N LYS A 36 21.37 21.28 14.24
CA LYS A 36 21.44 20.74 15.61
C LYS A 36 21.69 19.24 15.60
N GLN A 37 21.03 18.51 14.71
CA GLN A 37 21.13 17.06 14.60
C GLN A 37 22.52 16.64 14.09
N LEU A 38 23.00 17.24 13.00
CA LEU A 38 24.31 16.91 12.42
C LEU A 38 25.47 17.19 13.38
N ARG A 39 25.35 18.24 14.21
CA ARG A 39 26.34 18.55 15.27
C ARG A 39 26.25 17.65 16.51
N SER A 40 25.15 16.94 16.70
CA SER A 40 24.93 16.05 17.86
C SER A 40 25.40 14.61 17.63
N ILE A 41 25.75 14.25 16.39
CA ILE A 41 26.21 12.89 16.05
C ILE A 41 27.67 12.74 16.50
N GLN A 42 27.97 11.60 17.14
CA GLN A 42 29.32 11.22 17.56
C GLN A 42 29.74 9.94 16.82
N PRO A 43 30.91 9.91 16.14
CA PRO A 43 31.93 10.97 16.02
C PRO A 43 31.44 12.19 15.21
N PRO A 44 32.04 13.40 15.43
CA PRO A 44 31.57 14.63 14.80
C PRO A 44 31.64 14.54 13.27
N VAL A 45 30.53 14.92 12.62
CA VAL A 45 30.43 15.02 11.17
C VAL A 45 31.35 16.13 10.67
N ALA A 46 32.05 15.90 9.54
CA ALA A 46 32.95 16.90 8.97
C ALA A 46 32.17 18.16 8.55
N GLU A 47 32.74 19.35 8.74
CA GLU A 47 32.05 20.61 8.46
C GLU A 47 31.59 20.72 7.00
N GLY A 48 32.37 20.19 6.05
CA GLY A 48 32.00 20.15 4.63
C GLY A 48 30.76 19.29 4.31
N ASP A 49 30.53 18.22 5.07
CA ASP A 49 29.33 17.40 4.90
C ASP A 49 28.09 18.13 5.43
N ILE A 50 28.23 18.87 6.53
CA ILE A 50 27.17 19.70 7.09
C ILE A 50 26.76 20.81 6.09
N GLU A 51 27.73 21.43 5.42
CA GLU A 51 27.47 22.41 4.36
C GLU A 51 26.83 21.79 3.12
N SER A 52 27.19 20.55 2.76
CA SER A 52 26.58 19.83 1.66
C SER A 52 25.11 19.48 1.93
N GLU A 53 24.81 18.99 3.14
CA GLU A 53 23.45 18.65 3.57
C GLU A 53 22.59 19.91 3.77
N GLY A 54 23.18 21.00 4.26
CA GLY A 54 22.52 22.30 4.32
C GLY A 54 22.09 22.80 2.93
N ARG A 55 22.97 22.69 1.93
CA ARG A 55 22.64 23.04 0.53
C ARG A 55 21.56 22.14 -0.06
N ALA A 56 21.59 20.84 0.23
CA ALA A 56 20.55 19.91 -0.23
C ALA A 56 19.17 20.27 0.35
N LEU A 57 19.12 20.70 1.61
CA LEU A 57 17.88 21.20 2.22
C LEU A 57 17.39 22.50 1.56
N ASP A 58 18.28 23.45 1.27
CA ASP A 58 17.91 24.71 0.63
C ASP A 58 17.42 24.51 -0.82
N GLU A 59 18.00 23.57 -1.56
CA GLU A 59 17.52 23.19 -2.91
C GLU A 59 16.11 22.58 -2.85
N ALA A 60 15.85 21.72 -1.87
CA ALA A 60 14.52 21.16 -1.65
C ALA A 60 13.49 22.25 -1.28
N ILE A 61 13.87 23.23 -0.45
CA ILE A 61 13.02 24.38 -0.11
C ILE A 61 12.69 25.20 -1.36
N ALA A 62 13.69 25.51 -2.21
CA ALA A 62 13.49 26.25 -3.44
C ALA A 62 12.52 25.55 -4.39
N ARG A 63 12.60 24.22 -4.48
CA ARG A 63 11.69 23.41 -5.29
C ARG A 63 10.25 23.43 -4.76
N VAL A 64 10.08 23.31 -3.44
CA VAL A 64 8.74 23.38 -2.81
C VAL A 64 8.12 24.76 -2.97
N GLU A 65 8.89 25.85 -2.85
CA GLU A 65 8.38 27.20 -3.06
C GLU A 65 8.02 27.46 -4.54
N LEU A 66 8.78 26.93 -5.49
CA LEU A 66 8.42 27.01 -6.92
C LEU A 66 7.07 26.35 -7.20
N GLU A 67 6.81 25.19 -6.58
CA GLU A 67 5.53 24.48 -6.71
C GLU A 67 4.39 25.18 -5.95
N ALA A 68 4.67 25.76 -4.78
CA ALA A 68 3.68 26.53 -4.03
C ALA A 68 3.25 27.81 -4.76
N VAL A 69 4.17 28.47 -5.46
CA VAL A 69 3.86 29.64 -6.31
C VAL A 69 3.05 29.21 -7.53
N ARG A 70 3.43 28.11 -8.20
CA ARG A 70 2.68 27.57 -9.36
C ARG A 70 1.30 27.03 -9.00
N GLY A 71 1.12 26.45 -7.80
CA GLY A 71 -0.15 25.96 -7.30
C GLY A 71 -1.09 27.06 -6.77
N GLY A 72 -0.56 28.26 -6.51
CA GLY A 72 -1.33 29.45 -6.12
C GLY A 72 -2.02 30.17 -7.28
N GLU A 73 -1.56 29.97 -8.51
CA GLU A 73 -2.20 30.48 -9.73
C GLU A 73 -3.30 29.51 -10.18
N ARG A 74 -4.50 29.65 -9.59
CA ARG A 74 -5.71 29.10 -10.21
C ARG A 74 -5.85 29.71 -11.62
N PRO A 75 -6.06 28.91 -12.68
CA PRO A 75 -6.30 29.46 -14.01
C PRO A 75 -7.58 30.30 -13.99
N VAL A 76 -7.41 31.62 -13.94
CA VAL A 76 -8.47 32.53 -14.36
C VAL A 76 -8.62 32.32 -15.84
N GLU A 77 -9.81 31.92 -16.26
CA GLU A 77 -10.26 31.79 -17.63
C GLU A 77 -9.90 33.06 -18.43
N ARG A 78 -8.73 33.05 -19.06
CA ARG A 78 -8.29 34.10 -19.97
C ARG A 78 -8.86 33.76 -21.35
N LYS A 79 -10.08 34.25 -21.61
CA LYS A 79 -10.56 34.46 -22.98
C LYS A 79 -9.59 35.43 -23.66
N GLU A 80 -8.75 34.93 -24.56
CA GLU A 80 -8.04 35.77 -25.52
C GLU A 80 -8.21 35.18 -26.95
N PRO A 81 -8.34 36.04 -28.00
CA PRO A 81 -9.00 35.74 -29.27
C PRO A 81 -8.21 34.81 -30.21
N PRO A 82 -8.83 34.32 -31.30
CA PRO A 82 -8.19 33.33 -32.18
C PRO A 82 -7.08 33.97 -33.00
N ALA A 83 -5.89 33.35 -32.96
CA ALA A 83 -4.76 33.66 -33.83
C ALA A 83 -4.74 32.68 -35.05
N PRO A 84 -4.22 33.13 -36.21
CA PRO A 84 -4.48 32.58 -37.56
C PRO A 84 -3.79 31.23 -37.87
N PRO A 85 -4.16 30.56 -38.98
CA PRO A 85 -3.72 29.19 -39.28
C PRO A 85 -2.21 29.04 -39.55
N PRO A 86 -1.66 27.82 -39.41
CA PRO A 86 -0.23 27.56 -39.51
C PRO A 86 0.29 27.64 -40.95
N SER A 87 1.41 28.35 -41.13
CA SER A 87 2.23 28.33 -42.34
C SER A 87 2.87 26.96 -42.55
N ALA A 88 2.85 26.50 -43.80
CA ALA A 88 3.37 25.22 -44.26
C ALA A 88 4.86 25.00 -43.93
N PRO A 89 5.29 23.76 -43.62
CA PRO A 89 6.71 23.45 -43.56
C PRO A 89 7.28 23.29 -44.98
N LEU A 90 8.37 24.03 -45.24
CA LEU A 90 9.27 23.83 -46.36
C LEU A 90 9.82 22.40 -46.33
N ARG A 91 9.62 21.67 -47.43
CA ARG A 91 10.26 20.38 -47.69
C ARG A 91 11.74 20.61 -47.96
N VAL A 92 12.62 20.11 -47.10
CA VAL A 92 14.01 19.82 -47.48
C VAL A 92 14.08 18.34 -47.81
N ALA A 93 14.29 18.07 -49.09
CA ALA A 93 14.63 16.75 -49.60
C ALA A 93 16.13 16.53 -49.39
N THR A 94 16.50 15.47 -48.68
CA THR A 94 17.82 14.84 -48.85
C THR A 94 17.70 13.34 -48.56
N GLU A 95 17.65 12.60 -49.66
CA GLU A 95 18.29 11.32 -49.95
C GLU A 95 18.23 10.16 -48.95
N ARG A 96 17.58 9.10 -49.45
CA ARG A 96 17.62 7.70 -49.05
C ARG A 96 18.84 7.02 -49.69
N PRO A 97 19.61 6.25 -48.90
CA PRO A 97 20.24 5.01 -49.39
C PRO A 97 19.67 3.83 -48.59
N ALA A 98 18.78 3.01 -49.16
CA ALA A 98 19.11 1.77 -49.87
C ALA A 98 19.87 0.76 -48.99
N ALA A 99 19.10 -0.16 -48.39
CA ALA A 99 19.58 -1.35 -47.71
C ALA A 99 20.25 -2.32 -48.69
N PRO A 100 21.33 -3.03 -48.30
CA PRO A 100 21.77 -4.23 -49.00
C PRO A 100 21.10 -5.49 -48.40
N THR A 101 20.54 -6.25 -49.33
CA THR A 101 19.93 -7.58 -49.24
C THR A 101 20.91 -8.65 -48.69
N PRO A 102 20.45 -9.67 -47.94
CA PRO A 102 21.28 -10.83 -47.58
C PRO A 102 21.41 -11.81 -48.76
N PRO A 103 22.55 -12.51 -48.93
CA PRO A 103 22.68 -13.54 -49.95
C PRO A 103 22.01 -14.87 -49.54
N PRO A 104 21.54 -15.69 -50.50
CA PRO A 104 20.89 -16.97 -50.27
C PRO A 104 21.87 -18.09 -49.90
N GLY A 105 21.39 -19.08 -49.14
CA GLY A 105 22.15 -20.29 -48.82
C GLY A 105 22.09 -21.36 -49.91
N GLU A 106 23.12 -22.22 -49.92
CA GLU A 106 23.07 -23.63 -50.35
C GLU A 106 24.24 -24.42 -49.69
N PRO A 107 24.16 -25.77 -49.61
CA PRO A 107 24.64 -26.57 -48.49
C PRO A 107 25.98 -27.28 -48.75
N VAL A 108 26.75 -27.57 -47.69
CA VAL A 108 27.87 -28.52 -47.75
C VAL A 108 27.90 -29.38 -46.47
N ALA A 109 28.06 -30.69 -46.71
CA ALA A 109 27.95 -31.86 -45.86
C ALA A 109 29.04 -32.00 -44.75
N PRO A 110 28.90 -32.94 -43.80
CA PRO A 110 29.72 -33.04 -42.59
C PRO A 110 30.99 -33.89 -42.80
N PRO A 111 32.03 -33.75 -41.94
CA PRO A 111 33.10 -34.73 -41.83
C PRO A 111 32.84 -35.80 -40.74
N PRO A 112 33.54 -36.95 -40.80
CA PRO A 112 32.98 -38.24 -40.40
C PRO A 112 33.34 -38.71 -38.99
N GLU A 113 32.50 -39.63 -38.54
CA GLU A 113 32.60 -40.57 -37.44
C GLU A 113 33.70 -41.61 -37.74
N ILE A 114 34.63 -41.84 -36.79
CA ILE A 114 35.53 -42.99 -36.79
C ILE A 114 35.07 -43.93 -35.68
N GLU A 115 34.73 -45.14 -36.12
CA GLU A 115 34.31 -46.29 -35.34
C GLU A 115 35.43 -46.89 -34.45
N ARG A 116 34.94 -47.67 -33.45
CA ARG A 116 35.48 -48.94 -32.90
C ARG A 116 36.61 -48.92 -31.86
N SER A 117 36.23 -49.27 -30.63
CA SER A 117 36.49 -50.61 -30.02
C SER A 117 35.93 -50.60 -28.59
N ALA A 118 34.85 -51.33 -28.30
CA ALA A 118 34.79 -52.75 -27.91
C ALA A 118 34.68 -52.92 -26.37
N GLU A 119 33.47 -53.25 -25.92
CA GLU A 119 33.11 -53.96 -24.67
C GLU A 119 33.03 -55.49 -24.98
N PRO A 120 32.65 -56.40 -24.04
CA PRO A 120 33.01 -56.70 -22.64
C PRO A 120 33.51 -58.19 -22.55
N PRO A 121 33.46 -58.96 -21.43
CA PRO A 121 32.21 -59.52 -20.83
C PRO A 121 32.14 -59.47 -19.28
N LEU A 122 30.95 -59.29 -18.65
CA LEU A 122 30.04 -60.30 -18.04
C LEU A 122 30.72 -61.18 -16.96
N ARG A 123 30.19 -61.51 -15.77
CA ARG A 123 28.83 -61.58 -15.17
C ARG A 123 29.03 -62.06 -13.70
N GLU A 124 28.36 -61.52 -12.70
CA GLU A 124 27.19 -62.06 -11.97
C GLU A 124 27.48 -62.53 -10.52
N GLU A 125 26.50 -62.17 -9.67
CA GLU A 125 26.04 -62.81 -8.43
C GLU A 125 26.94 -62.98 -7.18
N GLY A 126 26.38 -62.52 -6.06
CA GLY A 126 26.27 -63.39 -4.88
C GLY A 126 27.10 -63.03 -3.65
N SER A 127 26.36 -62.69 -2.59
CA SER A 127 26.62 -63.10 -1.20
C SER A 127 27.67 -62.35 -0.38
N THR A 128 27.16 -61.79 0.73
CA THR A 128 27.88 -61.28 1.91
C THR A 128 28.89 -62.27 2.47
N PRO A 129 29.93 -61.76 3.16
CA PRO A 129 30.04 -62.11 4.58
C PRO A 129 30.31 -60.91 5.50
N SER A 130 29.80 -61.05 6.72
CA SER A 130 30.05 -60.23 7.90
C SER A 130 31.53 -60.23 8.31
N ALA A 131 32.08 -59.07 8.69
CA ALA A 131 32.86 -58.83 9.91
C ALA A 131 33.77 -57.59 9.81
N SER A 132 33.45 -56.54 10.58
CA SER A 132 34.34 -55.96 11.61
C SER A 132 33.83 -54.60 12.06
N GLN A 133 33.47 -54.53 13.34
CA GLN A 133 33.18 -53.30 14.07
C GLN A 133 34.43 -52.42 14.12
N ARG A 134 34.32 -51.15 13.70
CA ARG A 134 35.29 -50.09 13.99
C ARG A 134 34.59 -49.04 14.87
N PRO A 135 35.22 -48.51 15.94
CA PRO A 135 34.61 -47.50 16.82
C PRO A 135 34.28 -46.21 16.04
N ALA A 136 33.19 -45.54 16.43
CA ALA A 136 32.75 -44.28 15.83
C ALA A 136 33.82 -43.18 16.02
N ALA A 137 34.17 -42.50 14.92
CA ALA A 137 34.97 -41.29 14.96
C ALA A 137 34.16 -40.14 15.62
N PRO A 138 34.76 -39.29 16.47
CA PRO A 138 34.07 -38.14 17.04
C PRO A 138 33.72 -37.13 15.93
N LEU A 139 32.46 -36.74 15.85
CA LEU A 139 31.99 -35.65 14.99
C LEU A 139 32.59 -34.31 15.46
N PRO A 140 33.02 -33.41 14.55
CA PRO A 140 33.36 -32.04 14.92
C PRO A 140 32.12 -31.30 15.45
N SER A 141 32.29 -30.57 16.55
CA SER A 141 31.25 -29.78 17.21
C SER A 141 30.76 -28.62 16.34
N LEU A 142 29.43 -28.42 16.32
CA LEU A 142 28.72 -27.29 15.72
C LEU A 142 29.25 -25.94 16.26
N PRO A 143 29.35 -24.88 15.44
CA PRO A 143 29.74 -23.56 15.91
C PRO A 143 28.63 -22.95 16.78
N GLU A 144 29.02 -22.46 17.97
CA GLU A 144 28.13 -21.78 18.91
C GLU A 144 27.67 -20.41 18.38
N PRO A 145 26.42 -19.99 18.66
CA PRO A 145 25.89 -18.70 18.23
C PRO A 145 26.55 -17.55 19.00
N THR A 146 27.20 -16.64 18.28
CA THR A 146 27.78 -15.42 18.85
C THR A 146 26.68 -14.48 19.37
N SER A 147 26.85 -14.07 20.62
CA SER A 147 25.96 -13.22 21.42
C SER A 147 25.62 -11.86 20.79
N ASN A 148 24.32 -11.63 20.56
CA ASN A 148 23.73 -10.37 20.07
C ASN A 148 23.38 -9.36 21.20
N SER A 149 23.79 -9.62 22.45
CA SER A 149 23.38 -8.80 23.62
C SER A 149 23.83 -7.33 23.55
N ARG A 150 24.94 -7.03 22.86
CA ARG A 150 25.40 -5.63 22.69
C ARG A 150 24.51 -4.81 21.77
N ARG A 151 23.81 -5.43 20.80
CA ARG A 151 22.87 -4.72 19.90
C ARG A 151 21.52 -4.46 20.57
N ILE A 152 21.09 -5.37 21.45
CA ILE A 152 19.85 -5.23 22.22
C ILE A 152 19.96 -4.08 23.25
N LEU A 153 21.13 -3.92 23.89
CA LEU A 153 21.36 -2.81 24.82
C LEU A 153 21.39 -1.43 24.13
N VAL A 154 21.89 -1.34 22.90
CA VAL A 154 21.89 -0.09 22.12
C VAL A 154 20.47 0.29 21.70
N ILE A 155 19.65 -0.68 21.26
CA ILE A 155 18.25 -0.44 20.87
C ILE A 155 17.39 -0.03 22.08
N ALA A 156 17.60 -0.65 23.25
CA ALA A 156 16.91 -0.28 24.48
C ALA A 156 17.26 1.15 24.94
N GLY A 157 18.52 1.58 24.79
CA GLY A 157 18.95 2.94 25.11
C GLY A 157 18.30 4.01 24.23
N VAL A 158 18.17 3.75 22.92
CA VAL A 158 17.50 4.67 21.98
C VAL A 158 16.02 4.79 22.27
N LEU A 159 15.34 3.69 22.59
CA LEU A 159 13.91 3.70 22.93
C LEU A 159 13.65 4.51 24.22
N ALA A 160 14.49 4.36 25.24
CA ALA A 160 14.39 5.13 26.48
C ALA A 160 14.61 6.63 26.25
N ALA A 161 15.54 7.01 25.36
CA ALA A 161 15.80 8.40 25.01
C ALA A 161 14.63 9.05 24.26
N VAL A 162 13.95 8.30 23.37
CA VAL A 162 12.76 8.78 22.64
C VAL A 162 11.58 8.97 23.60
N VAL A 163 11.36 8.04 24.53
CA VAL A 163 10.31 8.17 25.55
C VAL A 163 10.58 9.36 26.48
N ALA A 164 11.83 9.57 26.88
CA ALA A 164 12.21 10.73 27.70
C ALA A 164 12.01 12.05 26.94
N LEU A 165 12.32 12.09 25.64
CA LEU A 165 12.10 13.26 24.79
C LEU A 165 10.61 13.58 24.62
N VAL A 166 9.77 12.57 24.40
CA VAL A 166 8.31 12.74 24.30
C VAL A 166 7.70 13.19 25.63
N ALA A 167 8.16 12.64 26.77
CA ALA A 167 7.75 13.09 28.09
C ALA A 167 8.13 14.55 28.36
N LEU A 168 9.33 14.97 27.90
CA LEU A 168 9.81 16.34 28.05
C LEU A 168 9.05 17.32 27.14
N LEU A 169 8.68 16.90 25.92
CA LEU A 169 7.79 17.65 25.03
C LEU A 169 6.36 17.78 25.60
N ALA A 170 5.84 16.71 26.21
CA ALA A 170 4.51 16.70 26.81
C ALA A 170 4.41 17.62 28.04
N LEU A 171 5.48 17.74 28.82
CA LEU A 171 5.54 18.67 29.95
C LEU A 171 5.64 20.14 29.51
N GLN A 172 6.34 20.44 28.40
CA GLN A 172 6.41 21.80 27.85
C GLN A 172 5.08 22.30 27.25
N PHE A 173 4.22 21.41 26.77
CA PHE A 173 2.93 21.77 26.17
C PHE A 173 1.79 21.99 27.18
N ARG A 174 2.07 21.86 28.48
CA ARG A 174 1.07 22.07 29.55
C ARG A 174 0.85 23.55 29.92
N GLU A 175 1.66 24.48 29.42
CA GLU A 175 1.68 25.87 29.89
C GLU A 175 1.02 26.92 28.96
N ARG A 176 0.30 26.56 27.89
CA ARG A 176 -0.44 27.54 27.06
C ARG A 176 -1.87 27.10 26.67
N PRO A 177 -2.85 27.29 27.56
CA PRO A 177 -4.27 27.01 27.28
C PRO A 177 -5.00 28.09 26.44
N GLU A 178 -4.38 29.25 26.18
CA GLU A 178 -5.03 30.40 25.53
C GLU A 178 -5.35 30.19 24.03
N ASP A 179 -4.53 29.41 23.31
CA ASP A 179 -4.64 29.24 21.85
C ASP A 179 -5.70 28.19 21.44
N LEU A 180 -6.17 27.37 22.38
CA LEU A 180 -7.24 26.38 22.16
C LEU A 180 -8.64 27.02 22.17
N ALA A 181 -8.81 28.16 22.85
CA ALA A 181 -10.10 28.84 22.93
C ALA A 181 -10.47 29.64 21.67
N LYS A 182 -9.50 29.92 20.77
CA LYS A 182 -9.74 30.61 19.48
C LYS A 182 -10.04 29.67 18.32
N LEU A 183 -10.14 28.36 18.55
CA LEU A 183 -10.42 27.34 17.54
C LEU A 183 -11.78 26.63 17.75
N ALA A 184 -12.59 27.08 18.70
CA ALA A 184 -13.96 26.61 18.85
C ALA A 184 -14.93 27.52 18.05
N PRO A 185 -15.79 26.96 17.17
CA PRO A 185 -16.84 27.73 16.52
C PRO A 185 -17.93 28.12 17.53
N GLU A 186 -18.34 29.39 17.50
CA GLU A 186 -19.45 29.93 18.30
C GLU A 186 -20.80 29.41 17.77
N PRO A 187 -21.72 28.93 18.63
CA PRO A 187 -23.04 28.47 18.20
C PRO A 187 -23.97 29.65 17.97
N GLN A 188 -24.53 29.80 16.76
CA GLN A 188 -25.61 30.75 16.50
C GLN A 188 -26.98 30.05 16.50
N THR A 189 -27.85 30.66 17.31
CA THR A 189 -29.25 30.43 17.61
C THR A 189 -30.17 30.53 16.39
N ALA A 190 -31.30 29.84 16.46
CA ALA A 190 -32.40 29.83 15.49
C ALA A 190 -33.16 31.17 15.42
N GLU A 191 -33.65 31.52 14.21
CA GLU A 191 -34.83 32.37 14.00
C GLU A 191 -35.72 31.74 12.90
N GLU A 192 -37.02 31.69 13.18
CA GLU A 192 -38.14 31.19 12.35
C GLU A 192 -38.88 32.40 11.67
N PRO A 193 -39.93 32.19 10.83
CA PRO A 193 -40.12 32.89 9.55
C PRO A 193 -41.29 33.89 9.52
N GLU A 194 -41.41 34.69 8.44
CA GLU A 194 -42.65 35.16 7.75
C GLU A 194 -42.23 35.85 6.43
N GLU A 195 -42.67 35.47 5.23
CA GLU A 195 -43.98 35.57 4.54
C GLU A 195 -44.00 36.69 3.49
N GLY A 196 -44.30 36.30 2.24
CA GLY A 196 -45.09 37.13 1.31
C GLY A 196 -44.34 37.91 0.21
N ALA A 197 -44.32 37.37 -1.02
CA ALA A 197 -45.04 37.95 -2.16
C ALA A 197 -44.75 37.23 -3.50
N LYS A 198 -45.77 36.50 -3.95
CA LYS A 198 -46.23 36.16 -5.31
C LYS A 198 -45.44 36.73 -6.50
N LEU A 199 -45.26 35.91 -7.54
CA LEU A 199 -46.03 36.02 -8.79
C LEU A 199 -45.87 34.74 -9.64
N SER A 200 -47.00 34.34 -10.19
CA SER A 200 -47.31 33.06 -10.83
C SER A 200 -46.85 33.00 -12.30
N ASP A 201 -47.03 31.78 -12.84
CA ASP A 201 -47.51 31.53 -14.21
C ASP A 201 -46.44 31.30 -15.30
N ARG A 202 -46.23 30.02 -15.67
CA ARG A 202 -46.71 29.54 -16.98
C ARG A 202 -46.65 28.01 -17.10
N VAL A 203 -47.76 27.48 -17.61
CA VAL A 203 -48.14 26.10 -17.88
C VAL A 203 -47.52 25.53 -19.17
N GLY A 204 -47.41 24.19 -19.21
CA GLY A 204 -47.54 23.36 -20.42
C GLY A 204 -46.28 22.53 -20.71
N GLY A 205 -46.32 21.23 -20.98
CA GLY A 205 -47.36 20.28 -21.31
C GLY A 205 -46.64 19.03 -21.87
N ALA A 206 -47.23 17.85 -21.72
CA ALA A 206 -46.60 16.56 -21.99
C ALA A 206 -46.68 16.10 -23.46
N GLU A 207 -45.71 15.23 -23.82
CA GLU A 207 -45.76 14.10 -24.78
C GLU A 207 -45.42 14.34 -26.28
N PRO A 208 -45.13 13.29 -27.10
CA PRO A 208 -43.88 12.52 -27.17
C PRO A 208 -43.24 12.53 -28.59
N ALA A 209 -41.97 12.12 -28.73
CA ALA A 209 -41.43 11.64 -30.01
C ALA A 209 -40.26 10.64 -29.82
N ALA A 210 -40.46 9.44 -30.35
CA ALA A 210 -39.41 8.46 -30.68
C ALA A 210 -39.03 8.60 -32.18
N PRO A 211 -38.17 7.73 -32.74
CA PRO A 211 -36.75 7.52 -32.49
C PRO A 211 -35.91 7.96 -33.72
N ALA A 212 -34.66 8.38 -33.52
CA ALA A 212 -33.74 8.64 -34.64
C ALA A 212 -32.52 7.72 -34.59
N GLU A 213 -32.25 7.10 -35.74
CA GLU A 213 -31.34 6.01 -35.99
C GLU A 213 -29.85 6.39 -35.90
N THR A 214 -29.08 5.39 -35.46
CA THR A 214 -27.69 5.04 -35.81
C THR A 214 -26.80 6.11 -36.46
N GLY A 215 -25.94 6.72 -35.64
CA GLY A 215 -24.63 7.22 -36.05
C GLY A 215 -23.55 6.49 -35.27
N ARG A 216 -22.96 5.44 -35.86
CA ARG A 216 -21.83 4.69 -35.28
C ARG A 216 -20.55 5.49 -35.48
N ALA A 217 -20.10 6.20 -34.47
CA ALA A 217 -18.73 6.70 -34.40
C ALA A 217 -17.79 5.55 -33.94
N PRO A 218 -16.54 5.48 -34.39
CA PRO A 218 -15.62 4.42 -33.98
C PRO A 218 -15.27 4.59 -32.50
N ASP A 219 -15.59 3.56 -31.73
CA ASP A 219 -15.20 3.35 -30.34
C ASP A 219 -13.65 3.32 -30.27
N GLN A 220 -13.04 4.44 -29.89
CA GLN A 220 -11.67 4.44 -29.42
C GLN A 220 -11.69 3.77 -28.05
N GLY A 221 -11.03 2.60 -27.95
CA GLY A 221 -11.03 1.73 -26.79
C GLY A 221 -10.77 2.45 -25.46
N GLN A 222 -11.85 2.88 -24.83
CA GLN A 222 -11.88 3.15 -23.41
C GLN A 222 -11.77 1.76 -22.77
N LYS A 223 -10.63 1.44 -22.14
CA LYS A 223 -10.58 0.30 -21.23
C LYS A 223 -11.72 0.48 -20.24
N ALA A 224 -12.79 -0.30 -20.39
CA ALA A 224 -13.91 -0.31 -19.47
C ALA A 224 -13.31 -0.54 -18.08
N GLN A 225 -13.42 0.46 -17.21
CA GLN A 225 -13.08 0.25 -15.81
C GLN A 225 -13.95 -0.93 -15.34
N PRO A 226 -13.35 -2.00 -14.79
CA PRO A 226 -14.12 -3.17 -14.39
C PRO A 226 -15.18 -2.71 -13.40
N VAL A 227 -16.44 -2.95 -13.74
CA VAL A 227 -17.58 -2.63 -12.87
C VAL A 227 -17.31 -3.31 -11.54
N ALA A 228 -17.12 -2.53 -10.49
CA ALA A 228 -16.78 -3.04 -9.17
C ALA A 228 -18.04 -3.69 -8.59
N VAL A 229 -18.08 -5.03 -8.55
CA VAL A 229 -19.24 -5.79 -8.09
C VAL A 229 -19.14 -6.01 -6.58
N ALA A 230 -20.16 -5.57 -5.83
CA ALA A 230 -20.27 -5.85 -4.41
C ALA A 230 -20.50 -7.35 -4.17
N GLN A 231 -19.64 -7.93 -3.33
CA GLN A 231 -19.68 -9.32 -2.88
C GLN A 231 -20.13 -9.39 -1.43
N LYS A 232 -20.46 -10.59 -0.97
CA LYS A 232 -20.97 -10.81 0.38
C LYS A 232 -19.86 -10.62 1.42
N ALA A 233 -20.18 -9.90 2.48
CA ALA A 233 -19.40 -9.89 3.71
C ALA A 233 -20.33 -10.14 4.90
N GLU A 234 -19.84 -10.82 5.93
CA GLU A 234 -20.59 -11.05 7.16
C GLU A 234 -19.70 -10.77 8.36
N LEU A 235 -20.23 -10.05 9.34
CA LEU A 235 -19.58 -9.86 10.63
C LEU A 235 -20.30 -10.68 11.69
N TRP A 236 -19.54 -11.54 12.35
CA TRP A 236 -19.96 -12.32 13.49
C TRP A 236 -19.37 -11.71 14.75
N VAL A 237 -20.19 -11.43 15.76
CA VAL A 237 -19.74 -10.90 17.05
C VAL A 237 -20.30 -11.75 18.18
N ALA A 238 -19.43 -12.30 19.03
CA ALA A 238 -19.83 -13.04 20.22
C ALA A 238 -20.75 -12.18 21.11
N ALA A 239 -21.85 -12.72 21.61
CA ALA A 239 -22.81 -11.99 22.44
C ALA A 239 -22.21 -11.64 23.81
N PRO A 240 -22.67 -10.54 24.45
CA PRO A 240 -22.14 -10.13 25.75
C PRO A 240 -22.46 -11.09 26.90
N GLU A 241 -23.58 -11.82 26.85
CA GLU A 241 -23.99 -12.74 27.93
C GLU A 241 -23.46 -14.17 27.77
N GLU A 242 -23.22 -14.63 26.53
CA GLU A 242 -22.68 -15.96 26.22
C GLU A 242 -21.77 -15.90 25.00
N ALA A 243 -20.49 -16.26 25.16
CA ALA A 243 -19.53 -16.32 24.06
C ALA A 243 -19.93 -17.32 22.95
N SER A 244 -20.75 -18.33 23.29
CA SER A 244 -21.26 -19.33 22.35
C SER A 244 -22.38 -18.79 21.43
N LYS A 245 -22.99 -17.66 21.78
CA LYS A 245 -24.07 -17.04 21.00
C LYS A 245 -23.47 -15.95 20.14
N VAL A 246 -23.71 -15.99 18.83
CA VAL A 246 -23.09 -15.07 17.87
C VAL A 246 -24.16 -14.15 17.27
N LYS A 247 -23.93 -12.84 17.30
CA LYS A 247 -24.72 -11.85 16.58
C LYS A 247 -24.11 -11.64 15.19
N THR A 248 -24.92 -11.83 14.16
CA THR A 248 -24.50 -11.68 12.76
C THR A 248 -24.98 -10.34 12.20
N PHE A 249 -24.08 -9.63 11.54
CA PHE A 249 -24.36 -8.41 10.79
C PHE A 249 -24.02 -8.64 9.32
N PRO A 250 -25.00 -8.55 8.39
CA PRO A 250 -24.72 -8.63 6.97
C PRO A 250 -24.01 -7.37 6.48
N GLY A 251 -23.13 -7.54 5.50
CA GLY A 251 -22.38 -6.48 4.87
C GLY A 251 -22.00 -6.81 3.43
N THR A 252 -21.18 -5.95 2.85
CA THR A 252 -20.67 -6.12 1.49
C THR A 252 -19.18 -5.83 1.44
N VAL A 253 -18.48 -6.44 0.49
CA VAL A 253 -17.09 -6.13 0.16
C VAL A 253 -16.95 -5.88 -1.33
N ILE A 254 -16.23 -4.84 -1.70
CA ILE A 254 -15.92 -4.51 -3.09
C ILE A 254 -14.41 -4.66 -3.29
N TRP A 255 -14.03 -5.57 -4.17
CA TRP A 255 -12.63 -5.82 -4.51
C TRP A 255 -12.19 -4.97 -5.71
N ARG A 256 -11.01 -4.37 -5.62
CA ARG A 256 -10.42 -3.51 -6.65
C ARG A 256 -8.92 -3.75 -6.74
N LEU A 257 -8.40 -3.59 -7.95
CA LEU A 257 -6.97 -3.50 -8.19
C LEU A 257 -6.57 -2.03 -8.11
N GLU A 258 -5.77 -1.68 -7.12
CA GLU A 258 -5.22 -0.33 -6.93
C GLU A 258 -3.75 -0.32 -7.35
N SER A 259 -3.22 0.80 -7.80
CA SER A 259 -1.78 0.96 -8.04
C SER A 259 -1.20 1.82 -6.94
N LEU A 260 -0.48 1.21 -6.03
CA LEU A 260 0.11 1.90 -4.88
C LEU A 260 1.61 2.09 -5.09
N PRO A 261 2.17 3.20 -4.60
CA PRO A 261 3.61 3.39 -4.62
C PRO A 261 4.28 2.35 -3.72
N SER A 262 5.39 1.77 -4.17
CA SER A 262 6.11 0.75 -3.41
C SER A 262 7.61 0.88 -3.56
N GLY A 263 8.33 0.68 -2.45
CA GLY A 263 9.80 0.76 -2.39
C GLY A 263 10.38 2.19 -2.48
N ALA A 264 11.71 2.28 -2.48
CA ALA A 264 12.46 3.54 -2.46
C ALA A 264 12.35 4.37 -3.76
N GLU A 265 12.00 3.74 -4.89
CA GLU A 265 11.79 4.43 -6.18
C GLU A 265 10.32 4.77 -6.44
N GLN A 266 9.43 4.58 -5.45
CA GLN A 266 8.00 4.92 -5.55
C GLN A 266 7.30 4.28 -6.76
N ALA A 267 7.84 3.16 -7.27
CA ALA A 267 7.29 2.49 -8.44
C ALA A 267 5.87 2.01 -8.13
N LEU A 268 4.92 2.32 -9.00
CA LEU A 268 3.55 1.86 -8.85
C LEU A 268 3.52 0.34 -9.00
N THR A 269 3.09 -0.34 -7.94
CA THR A 269 2.86 -1.78 -7.96
C THR A 269 1.39 -2.05 -7.71
N PRO A 270 0.82 -3.09 -8.36
CA PRO A 270 -0.56 -3.44 -8.12
C PRO A 270 -0.75 -3.87 -6.67
N ALA A 271 -1.85 -3.45 -6.08
CA ALA A 271 -2.29 -3.84 -4.75
C ALA A 271 -3.76 -4.28 -4.82
N ILE A 272 -4.11 -5.28 -4.04
CA ILE A 272 -5.49 -5.73 -3.90
C ILE A 272 -6.12 -4.89 -2.81
N ARG A 273 -7.25 -4.24 -3.09
CA ARG A 273 -8.03 -3.52 -2.10
C ARG A 273 -9.43 -4.11 -1.98
N GLY A 274 -9.84 -4.42 -0.77
CA GLY A 274 -11.22 -4.75 -0.42
C GLY A 274 -11.80 -3.61 0.42
N ASP A 275 -12.83 -2.93 -0.07
CA ASP A 275 -13.59 -1.96 0.70
C ASP A 275 -14.84 -2.64 1.27
N ILE A 276 -14.95 -2.70 2.59
CA ILE A 276 -15.99 -3.41 3.33
C ILE A 276 -16.97 -2.39 3.94
N ASP A 277 -18.27 -2.64 3.79
CA ASP A 277 -19.33 -1.88 4.44
C ASP A 277 -20.28 -2.82 5.20
N ILE A 278 -20.47 -2.56 6.49
CA ILE A 278 -21.36 -3.31 7.38
C ILE A 278 -22.35 -2.33 8.02
N PRO A 279 -23.44 -1.98 7.32
CA PRO A 279 -24.34 -0.90 7.73
C PRO A 279 -25.00 -1.14 9.08
N GLY A 280 -25.42 -2.38 9.36
CA GLY A 280 -26.08 -2.75 10.62
C GLY A 280 -25.19 -2.57 11.85
N ALA A 281 -23.87 -2.64 11.68
CA ALA A 281 -22.88 -2.39 12.73
C ALA A 281 -22.33 -0.95 12.68
N LYS A 282 -22.73 -0.13 11.70
CA LYS A 282 -22.18 1.20 11.41
C LYS A 282 -20.65 1.19 11.29
N MET A 283 -20.13 0.16 10.63
CA MET A 283 -18.70 -0.08 10.50
C MET A 283 -18.32 -0.18 9.03
N LYS A 284 -17.25 0.52 8.66
CA LYS A 284 -16.55 0.32 7.40
C LYS A 284 -15.15 -0.21 7.69
N ALA A 285 -14.60 -0.99 6.77
CA ALA A 285 -13.22 -1.42 6.85
C ALA A 285 -12.58 -1.39 5.47
N ALA A 286 -11.26 -1.28 5.41
CA ALA A 286 -10.51 -1.48 4.17
C ALA A 286 -9.36 -2.45 4.43
N LEU A 287 -9.21 -3.41 3.53
CA LEU A 287 -8.14 -4.40 3.52
C LEU A 287 -7.30 -4.21 2.26
N VAL A 288 -6.00 -3.97 2.42
CA VAL A 288 -5.07 -3.72 1.31
C VAL A 288 -3.92 -4.72 1.36
N ILE A 289 -3.76 -5.53 0.32
CA ILE A 289 -2.68 -6.51 0.16
C ILE A 289 -1.72 -6.02 -0.93
N GLN A 290 -0.43 -5.95 -0.62
CA GLN A 290 0.60 -5.50 -1.57
C GLN A 290 1.90 -6.28 -1.38
N LYS A 291 2.69 -6.42 -2.45
CA LYS A 291 4.06 -6.95 -2.37
C LYS A 291 4.94 -5.98 -1.58
N ASN A 292 5.77 -6.53 -0.69
CA ASN A 292 6.71 -5.74 0.07
C ASN A 292 8.04 -5.63 -0.69
N PHE A 293 8.51 -4.40 -0.86
CA PHE A 293 9.82 -4.10 -1.45
C PHE A 293 10.75 -3.37 -0.45
N ASP A 294 10.28 -3.13 0.77
CA ASP A 294 11.09 -2.52 1.80
C ASP A 294 11.94 -3.60 2.50
N PRO A 295 13.29 -3.57 2.37
CA PRO A 295 14.17 -4.53 3.02
C PRO A 295 14.20 -4.38 4.54
N ALA A 296 13.70 -3.27 5.10
CA ALA A 296 13.59 -3.10 6.55
C ALA A 296 12.46 -3.95 7.16
N LEU A 297 11.48 -4.34 6.35
CA LEU A 297 10.39 -5.22 6.76
C LEU A 297 10.69 -6.66 6.34
N SER A 298 10.86 -7.56 7.31
CA SER A 298 11.06 -9.00 7.09
C SER A 298 9.76 -9.71 6.66
N ALA A 299 9.11 -9.20 5.62
CA ALA A 299 7.85 -9.70 5.07
C ALA A 299 7.94 -9.78 3.54
N SER A 300 7.31 -10.79 2.93
CA SER A 300 7.17 -10.88 1.47
C SER A 300 6.07 -9.98 0.94
N HIS A 301 4.97 -9.89 1.68
CA HIS A 301 3.80 -9.07 1.37
C HIS A 301 3.29 -8.41 2.65
N THR A 302 2.58 -7.32 2.50
CA THR A 302 1.91 -6.64 3.61
C THR A 302 0.42 -6.64 3.39
N ILE A 303 -0.32 -6.86 4.48
CA ILE A 303 -1.76 -6.72 4.54
C ILE A 303 -2.08 -5.63 5.56
N ASN A 304 -2.55 -4.48 5.08
CA ASN A 304 -3.03 -3.41 5.92
C ASN A 304 -4.53 -3.56 6.11
N VAL A 305 -4.99 -3.45 7.35
CA VAL A 305 -6.40 -3.51 7.71
C VAL A 305 -6.74 -2.27 8.52
N SER A 306 -7.72 -1.49 8.04
CA SER A 306 -8.22 -0.29 8.72
C SER A 306 -9.70 -0.42 9.01
N PHE A 307 -10.14 0.07 10.17
CA PHE A 307 -11.54 0.08 10.58
C PHE A 307 -12.01 1.50 10.89
N GLN A 308 -13.24 1.80 10.50
CA GLN A 308 -13.91 3.07 10.75
C GLN A 308 -15.29 2.79 11.35
N PHE A 309 -15.59 3.42 12.48
CA PHE A 309 -16.84 3.24 13.22
C PHE A 309 -17.61 4.56 13.25
N ALA A 310 -18.84 4.57 12.75
CA ALA A 310 -19.66 5.77 12.81
C ALA A 310 -20.33 5.93 14.19
N PRO A 311 -20.63 7.17 14.62
CA PRO A 311 -21.29 7.42 15.91
C PRO A 311 -22.63 6.66 16.07
N GLY A 312 -22.90 6.26 17.31
CA GLY A 312 -24.10 5.50 17.66
C GLY A 312 -24.11 4.06 17.11
N GLY A 313 -22.95 3.50 16.75
CA GLY A 313 -22.76 2.06 16.55
C GLY A 313 -22.53 1.31 17.86
N GLU A 314 -22.88 0.02 17.87
CA GLU A 314 -22.62 -0.89 19.00
C GLU A 314 -21.13 -1.22 19.14
N LEU A 315 -20.38 -1.16 18.04
CA LEU A 315 -18.94 -1.40 18.00
C LEU A 315 -18.20 -0.08 18.20
N LYS A 316 -17.23 -0.07 19.11
CA LYS A 316 -16.47 1.13 19.49
C LYS A 316 -15.04 1.15 18.95
N GLY A 317 -14.51 -0.01 18.57
CA GLY A 317 -13.13 -0.15 18.11
C GLY A 317 -12.70 -1.61 18.09
N VAL A 318 -11.55 -1.83 17.47
CA VAL A 318 -10.83 -3.11 17.44
C VAL A 318 -9.56 -2.96 18.26
N LYS A 319 -9.40 -3.83 19.26
CA LYS A 319 -8.23 -3.89 20.12
C LYS A 319 -7.06 -4.60 19.47
N THR A 320 -7.35 -5.74 18.84
CA THR A 320 -6.35 -6.55 18.13
C THR A 320 -7.01 -7.39 17.05
N ILE A 321 -6.24 -7.78 16.03
CA ILE A 321 -6.66 -8.75 15.03
C ILE A 321 -5.90 -10.06 15.20
N ALA A 322 -6.47 -11.16 14.73
CA ALA A 322 -5.80 -12.44 14.65
C ALA A 322 -5.25 -12.66 13.23
N PRO A 323 -4.37 -13.65 13.03
CA PRO A 323 -3.95 -14.04 11.69
C PRO A 323 -5.15 -14.41 10.80
N LEU A 324 -5.11 -13.94 9.55
CA LEU A 324 -6.13 -14.23 8.55
C LEU A 324 -6.26 -15.74 8.33
N GLN A 325 -7.49 -16.19 8.13
CA GLN A 325 -7.81 -17.57 7.78
C GLN A 325 -8.47 -17.63 6.41
N MET A 326 -8.17 -18.69 5.67
CA MET A 326 -8.63 -18.94 4.31
C MET A 326 -9.49 -20.18 4.33
N ARG A 327 -10.80 -19.99 4.26
CA ARG A 327 -11.81 -21.04 4.47
C ARG A 327 -12.54 -21.34 3.18
N ARG A 328 -12.83 -22.63 2.93
CA ARG A 328 -13.73 -23.00 1.84
C ARG A 328 -15.16 -22.56 2.17
N PRO A 329 -16.00 -22.17 1.20
CA PRO A 329 -17.36 -21.75 1.47
C PRO A 329 -18.19 -22.73 2.32
N GLU A 330 -17.98 -24.03 2.11
CA GLU A 330 -18.65 -25.13 2.81
C GLU A 330 -17.94 -25.58 4.10
N ALA A 331 -16.72 -25.11 4.35
CA ALA A 331 -15.94 -25.52 5.51
C ALA A 331 -16.29 -24.69 6.76
N GLN A 332 -16.17 -25.34 7.92
CA GLN A 332 -16.36 -24.70 9.23
C GLN A 332 -15.08 -24.00 9.75
N SER A 333 -13.91 -24.43 9.29
CA SER A 333 -12.61 -23.87 9.69
C SER A 333 -11.73 -23.62 8.48
N GLY A 334 -10.93 -22.55 8.54
CA GLY A 334 -10.01 -22.17 7.47
C GLY A 334 -8.54 -22.50 7.76
N GLU A 335 -7.73 -22.47 6.70
CA GLU A 335 -6.29 -22.54 6.81
C GLU A 335 -5.70 -21.16 7.14
N GLN A 336 -4.83 -21.10 8.13
CA GLN A 336 -4.22 -19.83 8.52
C GLN A 336 -3.14 -19.37 7.53
N ILE A 337 -3.14 -18.07 7.24
CA ILE A 337 -2.03 -17.38 6.57
C ILE A 337 -0.89 -17.18 7.55
N SER A 338 0.32 -17.54 7.12
CA SER A 338 1.53 -17.40 7.92
C SER A 338 2.07 -15.97 7.83
N GLY A 339 2.02 -15.24 8.94
CA GLY A 339 2.47 -13.84 8.99
C GLY A 339 2.72 -13.36 10.43
N VAL A 340 3.38 -12.21 10.54
CA VAL A 340 3.64 -11.50 11.79
C VAL A 340 2.72 -10.29 11.87
N LEU A 341 2.01 -10.16 12.99
CA LEU A 341 1.09 -9.07 13.23
C LEU A 341 1.77 -7.92 13.97
N VAL A 342 1.57 -6.69 13.50
CA VAL A 342 2.05 -5.47 14.15
C VAL A 342 0.91 -4.46 14.22
N PRO A 343 0.49 -4.04 15.43
CA PRO A 343 -0.43 -2.91 15.57
C PRO A 343 0.30 -1.62 15.17
N ILE A 344 -0.31 -0.81 14.31
CA ILE A 344 0.28 0.47 13.87
C ILE A 344 -0.28 1.59 14.77
N THR A 345 -1.60 1.73 14.75
CA THR A 345 -2.37 2.70 15.54
C THR A 345 -3.73 2.09 15.89
N GLU A 346 -4.55 2.80 16.64
CA GLU A 346 -5.93 2.40 16.90
C GLU A 346 -6.66 2.09 15.58
N ASN A 347 -7.37 0.97 15.56
CA ASN A 347 -8.15 0.50 14.41
C ASN A 347 -7.36 0.31 13.10
N ASN A 348 -6.01 0.29 13.14
CA ASN A 348 -5.16 0.09 11.96
C ASN A 348 -4.05 -0.92 12.26
N PHE A 349 -4.02 -1.99 11.49
CA PHE A 349 -3.17 -3.15 11.73
C PHE A 349 -2.40 -3.52 10.47
N LEU A 350 -1.15 -3.92 10.66
CA LEU A 350 -0.29 -4.48 9.62
C LEU A 350 -0.09 -5.97 9.90
N LEU A 351 -0.32 -6.79 8.89
CA LEU A 351 0.09 -8.19 8.88
C LEU A 351 1.17 -8.36 7.80
N GLY A 352 2.41 -8.58 8.22
CA GLY A 352 3.52 -8.91 7.32
C GLY A 352 3.55 -10.41 7.05
N LEU A 353 3.36 -10.81 5.80
CA LEU A 353 3.42 -12.22 5.42
C LEU A 353 4.85 -12.72 5.44
N LEU A 354 5.07 -13.91 6.00
CA LEU A 354 6.41 -14.47 6.10
C LEU A 354 7.00 -14.77 4.71
N PRO A 355 8.29 -14.46 4.48
CA PRO A 355 8.99 -14.80 3.24
C PRO A 355 9.49 -16.25 3.22
N GLY A 356 9.93 -16.72 2.05
CA GLY A 356 10.60 -18.02 1.90
C GLY A 356 9.60 -19.18 1.80
N ASN A 357 9.84 -20.30 2.51
CA ASN A 357 8.97 -21.48 2.45
C ASN A 357 7.45 -21.20 2.69
N PRO A 358 7.04 -20.40 3.70
CA PRO A 358 5.62 -20.09 3.90
C PRO A 358 5.01 -19.20 2.81
N GLU A 359 5.82 -18.49 2.02
CA GLU A 359 5.35 -17.52 1.02
C GLU A 359 4.56 -18.21 -0.10
N ALA A 360 5.11 -19.27 -0.69
CA ALA A 360 4.44 -20.00 -1.78
C ALA A 360 3.07 -20.55 -1.33
N ARG A 361 2.99 -21.04 -0.08
CA ARG A 361 1.72 -21.48 0.52
C ARG A 361 0.74 -20.32 0.69
N ASN A 362 1.19 -19.20 1.24
CA ASN A 362 0.34 -18.01 1.41
C ASN A 362 -0.21 -17.52 0.08
N LEU A 363 0.62 -17.44 -0.96
CA LEU A 363 0.19 -17.03 -2.31
C LEU A 363 -0.79 -18.03 -2.91
N THR A 364 -0.61 -19.34 -2.67
CA THR A 364 -1.57 -20.37 -3.09
C THR A 364 -2.94 -20.17 -2.44
N LEU A 365 -2.97 -19.90 -1.12
CA LEU A 365 -4.21 -19.63 -0.39
C LEU A 365 -4.88 -18.33 -0.87
N LEU A 366 -4.09 -17.29 -1.15
CA LEU A 366 -4.60 -16.03 -1.69
C LEU A 366 -5.13 -16.17 -3.13
N ARG A 367 -4.55 -17.07 -3.93
CA ARG A 367 -4.99 -17.35 -5.30
C ARG A 367 -6.29 -18.15 -5.34
N ALA A 368 -6.52 -19.03 -4.36
CA ALA A 368 -7.67 -19.91 -4.31
C ALA A 368 -8.99 -19.12 -4.08
N PRO A 369 -10.14 -19.62 -4.58
CA PRO A 369 -11.47 -19.03 -4.38
C PRO A 369 -12.02 -19.32 -2.98
N LEU A 370 -11.25 -18.93 -1.96
CA LEU A 370 -11.56 -19.12 -0.55
C LEU A 370 -12.17 -17.84 0.05
N ILE A 371 -13.01 -18.02 1.06
CA ILE A 371 -13.48 -16.96 1.95
C ILE A 371 -12.30 -16.51 2.81
N ILE A 372 -12.13 -15.20 2.93
CA ILE A 372 -11.13 -14.60 3.80
C ILE A 372 -11.81 -14.28 5.13
N ASP A 373 -11.48 -15.02 6.17
CA ASP A 373 -11.90 -14.71 7.53
C ASP A 373 -10.84 -13.85 8.22
N LEU A 374 -11.29 -12.74 8.79
CA LEU A 374 -10.52 -11.80 9.58
C LEU A 374 -11.03 -11.84 11.04
N PRO A 375 -10.47 -12.70 11.89
CA PRO A 375 -10.82 -12.75 13.30
C PRO A 375 -10.19 -11.57 14.04
N MET A 376 -10.88 -11.05 15.04
CA MET A 376 -10.45 -9.90 15.82
C MET A 376 -11.06 -9.88 17.22
N GLN A 377 -10.46 -9.08 18.09
CA GLN A 377 -11.00 -8.76 19.41
C GLN A 377 -11.39 -7.28 19.44
N LEU A 378 -12.62 -7.01 19.82
CA LEU A 378 -13.15 -5.66 19.99
C LEU A 378 -12.62 -5.01 21.27
N GLU A 379 -12.72 -3.69 21.37
CA GLU A 379 -12.31 -2.92 22.57
C GLU A 379 -13.00 -3.38 23.86
N ASN A 380 -14.25 -3.83 23.76
CA ASN A 380 -15.00 -4.41 24.89
C ASN A 380 -14.60 -5.86 25.21
N GLY A 381 -13.53 -6.39 24.61
CA GLY A 381 -13.03 -7.74 24.82
C GLY A 381 -13.74 -8.85 24.04
N ARG A 382 -14.87 -8.55 23.38
CA ARG A 382 -15.65 -9.54 22.64
C ARG A 382 -14.91 -10.00 21.38
N ALA A 383 -14.96 -11.30 21.10
CA ALA A 383 -14.46 -11.85 19.85
C ALA A 383 -15.41 -11.48 18.70
N ALA A 384 -14.82 -11.15 17.56
CA ALA A 384 -15.53 -10.91 16.32
C ALA A 384 -14.77 -11.50 15.13
N THR A 385 -15.45 -11.77 14.02
CA THR A 385 -14.84 -12.23 12.78
C THR A 385 -15.58 -11.64 11.60
N ILE A 386 -14.86 -11.06 10.65
CA ILE A 386 -15.43 -10.68 9.35
C ILE A 386 -15.08 -11.76 8.33
N ALA A 387 -16.09 -12.37 7.74
CA ALA A 387 -15.96 -13.27 6.60
C ALA A 387 -16.17 -12.48 5.30
N LEU A 388 -15.22 -12.56 4.37
CA LEU A 388 -15.22 -11.83 3.11
C LEU A 388 -15.22 -12.80 1.93
N GLU A 389 -16.25 -12.72 1.08
CA GLU A 389 -16.27 -13.46 -0.18
C GLU A 389 -15.51 -12.68 -1.26
N LYS A 390 -14.65 -13.38 -2.00
CA LYS A 390 -13.98 -12.81 -3.18
C LYS A 390 -14.95 -12.67 -4.36
N GLY A 391 -15.74 -13.70 -4.60
CA GLY A 391 -16.57 -13.85 -5.79
C GLY A 391 -15.77 -13.78 -7.11
N PRO A 392 -16.43 -13.93 -8.27
CA PRO A 392 -15.74 -13.95 -9.57
C PRO A 392 -14.95 -12.66 -9.88
N ALA A 393 -15.48 -11.50 -9.45
CA ALA A 393 -14.84 -10.21 -9.65
C ALA A 393 -13.58 -10.08 -8.77
N GLY A 394 -13.67 -10.42 -7.49
CA GLY A 394 -12.52 -10.39 -6.59
C GLY A 394 -11.47 -11.43 -6.95
N GLU A 395 -11.86 -12.64 -7.33
CA GLU A 395 -10.92 -13.66 -7.82
C GLU A 395 -10.05 -13.13 -8.96
N ARG A 396 -10.65 -12.41 -9.91
CA ARG A 396 -9.91 -11.77 -11.01
C ARG A 396 -8.92 -10.72 -10.51
N VAL A 397 -9.34 -9.86 -9.58
CA VAL A 397 -8.46 -8.86 -8.94
C VAL A 397 -7.27 -9.54 -8.24
N PHE A 398 -7.50 -10.63 -7.51
CA PHE A 398 -6.44 -11.36 -6.81
C PHE A 398 -5.48 -12.00 -7.80
N LEU A 399 -5.99 -12.65 -8.85
CA LEU A 399 -5.17 -13.27 -9.90
C LEU A 399 -4.29 -12.23 -10.61
N ASP A 400 -4.88 -11.12 -11.06
CA ASP A 400 -4.17 -10.06 -11.78
C ASP A 400 -3.04 -9.45 -10.92
N ALA A 401 -3.30 -9.23 -9.63
CA ALA A 401 -2.28 -8.72 -8.71
C ALA A 401 -1.16 -9.74 -8.48
N LEU A 402 -1.50 -11.00 -8.19
CA LEU A 402 -0.53 -12.07 -7.92
C LEU A 402 0.36 -12.34 -9.14
N ASP A 403 -0.21 -12.35 -10.34
CA ASP A 403 0.54 -12.55 -11.58
C ASP A 403 1.50 -11.37 -11.85
N ALA A 404 1.06 -10.15 -11.58
CA ALA A 404 1.93 -8.98 -11.70
C ALA A 404 3.05 -8.94 -10.65
N TRP A 405 2.85 -9.52 -9.47
CA TRP A 405 3.88 -9.69 -8.44
C TRP A 405 4.88 -10.80 -8.75
N ALA A 406 4.48 -11.81 -9.51
CA ALA A 406 5.37 -12.89 -9.94
C ALA A 406 6.33 -12.45 -11.07
N GLY A 407 5.93 -11.47 -11.88
CA GLY A 407 6.73 -10.91 -12.97
C GLY A 407 7.72 -9.80 -12.57
N LYS A 408 7.77 -9.41 -11.29
CA LYS A 408 8.67 -8.40 -10.73
C LYS A 408 9.47 -8.99 -9.57
#